data_AF-A0A7R8ZJG7-F1
#
_entry.id   AF-A0A7R8ZJG7-F1
#
_cell.length_a   1.000
_cell.length_b   1.000
_cell.length_c   1.000
_cell.angle_alpha   90.00
_cell.angle_beta   90.00
_cell.angle_gamma   90.00
#
_symmetry.space_group_name_H-M   'P 1'
#
loop_
_entity.id
_entity.type
_entity.pdbx_description
1 polymer ?
#
loop_
_entity_poly.entity_id
_entity_poly.type
_entity_poly.pdbx_seq_one_letter_code
_entity_poly.pdbx_strand_id
1 'polypeptide(L)'
;MCPPIPPDLEGHIEVSVEPLSLSELAERFPQLEPGGRWRPTQCQSRDKVALVVPYRDRAQHLAIFLRNLHPMLQRQQIDYGIYVIEQAGTGPFNRAMLMNVGFVEALKQYNYDCFIFHDVDLLPEDDRNLYTCPEQPRHMSVAVDVLKY
;
A
#
# COMPACT_ATOMS: atom_id res chain seq x y z
N MET A 1 10.60 -11.15 16.57
CA MET A 1 9.95 -11.28 15.25
C MET A 1 8.44 -11.32 15.44
N CYS A 2 7.66 -10.72 14.54
CA CYS A 2 6.19 -10.87 14.51
C CYS A 2 5.81 -12.34 14.23
N PRO A 3 4.56 -12.80 14.39
CA PRO A 3 4.11 -14.14 13.98
C PRO A 3 3.95 -14.28 12.44
N PRO A 4 4.08 -15.49 11.85
CA PRO A 4 3.97 -15.65 10.39
C PRO A 4 2.58 -15.32 9.84
N ILE A 5 1.57 -15.56 10.66
CA ILE A 5 0.19 -15.13 10.43
C ILE A 5 -0.07 -14.02 11.45
N PRO A 6 -0.31 -12.77 11.01
CA PRO A 6 -0.64 -11.69 11.91
C PRO A 6 -1.89 -12.02 12.74
N PRO A 7 -1.89 -11.73 14.06
CA PRO A 7 -2.96 -12.16 14.96
C PRO A 7 -4.22 -11.29 14.85
N ASP A 8 -4.08 -10.08 14.29
CA ASP A 8 -5.12 -9.06 14.27
C ASP A 8 -5.89 -8.99 12.95
N LEU A 9 -5.75 -10.00 12.07
CA LEU A 9 -6.49 -10.04 10.81
C LEU A 9 -7.99 -10.24 11.04
N GLU A 10 -8.81 -9.48 10.31
CA GLU A 10 -10.27 -9.51 10.41
C GLU A 10 -10.93 -10.41 9.35
N GLY A 11 -10.19 -10.78 8.30
CA GLY A 11 -10.75 -11.45 7.14
C GLY A 11 -11.39 -10.44 6.20
N HIS A 12 -12.67 -10.63 5.90
CA HIS A 12 -13.40 -9.68 5.06
C HIS A 12 -13.51 -8.33 5.76
N ILE A 13 -13.16 -7.26 5.04
CA ILE A 13 -13.16 -5.88 5.53
C ILE A 13 -14.06 -5.00 4.68
N GLU A 14 -14.83 -4.14 5.33
CA GLU A 14 -15.64 -3.11 4.68
C GLU A 14 -14.73 -1.99 4.16
N VAL A 15 -14.76 -1.75 2.85
CA VAL A 15 -13.99 -0.66 2.23
C VAL A 15 -14.80 0.62 2.21
N SER A 16 -14.17 1.73 2.58
CA SER A 16 -14.82 3.04 2.57
C SER A 16 -14.44 3.82 1.34
N VAL A 17 -15.43 4.19 0.52
CA VAL A 17 -15.25 4.98 -0.71
C VAL A 17 -15.37 6.50 -0.50
N GLU A 18 -15.49 6.92 0.75
CA GLU A 18 -15.56 8.34 1.11
C GLU A 18 -14.15 8.94 1.20
N PRO A 19 -13.81 9.94 0.37
CA PRO A 19 -12.50 10.58 0.44
C PRO A 19 -12.37 11.40 1.73
N LEU A 20 -11.17 11.40 2.28
CA LEU A 20 -10.74 12.30 3.36
C LEU A 20 -9.67 13.26 2.84
N SER A 21 -9.60 14.46 3.39
CA SER A 21 -8.47 15.35 3.16
C SER A 21 -7.17 14.76 3.73
N LEU A 22 -6.02 15.21 3.22
CA LEU A 22 -4.72 14.76 3.74
C LEU A 22 -4.52 15.11 5.22
N SER A 23 -5.08 16.24 5.68
CA SER A 23 -5.08 16.63 7.10
C SER A 23 -5.89 15.67 7.95
N GLU A 24 -7.10 15.30 7.52
CA GLU A 24 -7.94 14.33 8.24
C GLU A 24 -7.28 12.94 8.27
N LEU A 25 -6.59 12.54 7.20
CA LEU A 25 -5.81 11.30 7.17
C LEU A 25 -4.64 11.34 8.17
N ALA A 26 -3.92 12.46 8.25
CA ALA A 26 -2.82 12.62 9.20
C ALA A 26 -3.30 12.60 10.66
N GLU A 27 -4.44 13.24 10.95
CA GLU A 27 -5.08 13.20 12.27
C GLU A 27 -5.59 11.80 12.63
N ARG A 28 -6.11 11.06 11.63
CA ARG A 28 -6.61 9.70 11.80
C ARG A 28 -5.50 8.67 12.04
N PHE A 29 -4.31 8.90 11.47
CA PHE A 29 -3.19 7.98 11.56
C PHE A 29 -1.95 8.64 12.19
N PRO A 30 -2.01 9.10 13.45
CA PRO A 30 -0.92 9.80 14.12
C PRO A 30 0.31 8.93 14.36
N GLN A 31 0.17 7.61 14.25
CA GLN A 31 1.24 6.62 14.40
C GLN A 31 2.14 6.49 13.17
N LEU A 32 1.79 7.12 12.03
CA LEU A 32 2.63 7.07 10.83
C LEU A 32 3.89 7.92 11.01
N GLU A 33 5.04 7.35 10.65
CA GLU A 33 6.28 8.09 10.49
C GLU A 33 6.20 8.99 9.22
N PRO A 34 6.98 10.09 9.17
CA PRO A 34 7.05 10.95 7.98
C PRO A 34 7.30 10.14 6.69
N GLY A 35 6.60 10.52 5.61
CA GLY A 35 6.62 9.79 4.34
C GLY A 35 5.64 8.62 4.26
N GLY A 36 4.68 8.52 5.19
CA GLY A 36 3.65 7.47 5.17
C GLY A 36 4.22 6.10 5.54
N ARG A 37 5.26 6.07 6.37
CA ARG A 37 5.92 4.84 6.82
C ARG A 37 5.32 4.34 8.13
N TRP A 38 5.33 3.03 8.32
CA TRP A 38 4.94 2.42 9.59
C TRP A 38 5.60 1.06 9.76
N ARG A 39 5.83 0.68 11.01
CA ARG A 39 6.31 -0.64 11.41
C ARG A 39 5.77 -1.01 12.79
N PRO A 40 5.58 -2.31 13.08
CA PRO A 40 5.16 -2.75 14.41
C PRO A 40 6.21 -2.38 15.46
N THR A 41 5.76 -1.93 16.63
CA THR A 41 6.63 -1.59 17.77
C THR A 41 6.81 -2.75 18.75
N GLN A 42 5.84 -3.67 18.79
CA GLN A 42 5.83 -4.81 19.72
C GLN A 42 6.63 -6.01 19.21
N CYS A 43 6.98 -6.02 17.92
CA CYS A 43 7.70 -7.10 17.28
C CYS A 43 8.48 -6.58 16.06
N GLN A 44 9.55 -7.28 15.70
CA GLN A 44 10.28 -7.02 14.45
C GLN A 44 9.54 -7.67 13.28
N SER A 45 9.14 -6.88 12.28
CA SER A 45 8.48 -7.39 11.08
C SER A 45 9.39 -8.36 10.31
N ARG A 46 8.77 -9.33 9.62
CA ARG A 46 9.46 -10.22 8.67
C ARG A 46 9.67 -9.57 7.31
N ASP A 47 8.82 -8.62 6.95
CA ASP A 47 8.71 -8.11 5.59
C ASP A 47 8.91 -6.59 5.60
N LYS A 48 9.94 -6.15 4.87
CA LYS A 48 10.18 -4.73 4.56
C LYS A 48 9.64 -4.45 3.17
N VAL A 49 8.50 -3.76 3.10
CA VAL A 49 7.69 -3.64 1.88
C VAL A 49 7.61 -2.20 1.38
N ALA A 50 7.98 -1.97 0.12
CA ALA A 50 7.66 -0.74 -0.58
C ALA A 50 6.38 -0.94 -1.41
N LEU A 51 5.30 -0.22 -1.08
CA LEU A 51 4.13 -0.11 -1.94
C LEU A 51 4.35 1.01 -2.94
N VAL A 52 4.53 0.67 -4.20
CA VAL A 52 4.74 1.62 -5.30
C VAL A 52 3.43 1.84 -6.04
N VAL A 53 2.97 3.10 -6.07
CA VAL A 53 1.69 3.51 -6.63
C VAL A 53 1.93 4.48 -7.79
N PRO A 54 1.84 4.03 -9.06
CA PRO A 54 1.85 4.91 -10.22
C PRO A 54 0.68 5.89 -10.16
N TYR A 55 0.93 7.19 -10.35
CA TYR A 55 -0.06 8.21 -10.06
C TYR A 55 -0.02 9.40 -11.03
N ARG A 56 -1.19 9.97 -11.33
CA ARG A 56 -1.38 11.29 -11.93
C ARG A 56 -2.83 11.74 -11.74
N ASP A 57 -3.06 12.97 -11.27
CA ASP A 57 -4.36 13.65 -11.23
C ASP A 57 -5.53 12.83 -10.62
N ARG A 58 -5.28 12.04 -9.57
CA ARG A 58 -6.27 11.13 -8.96
C ARG A 58 -6.43 11.34 -7.44
N ALA A 59 -6.49 12.59 -7.00
CA ALA A 59 -6.41 12.94 -5.57
C ALA A 59 -7.50 12.28 -4.71
N GLN A 60 -8.72 12.16 -5.21
CA GLN A 60 -9.81 11.48 -4.51
C GLN A 60 -9.56 9.98 -4.35
N HIS A 61 -9.10 9.29 -5.41
CA HIS A 61 -8.72 7.89 -5.30
C HIS A 61 -7.55 7.71 -4.33
N LEU A 62 -6.57 8.60 -4.33
CA LEU A 62 -5.44 8.52 -3.40
C LEU A 62 -5.91 8.68 -1.94
N ALA A 63 -6.82 9.62 -1.68
CA ALA A 63 -7.40 9.79 -0.35
C ALA A 63 -8.12 8.53 0.14
N ILE A 64 -8.93 7.91 -0.73
CA ILE A 64 -9.63 6.66 -0.46
C ILE A 64 -8.63 5.51 -0.26
N PHE A 65 -7.63 5.41 -1.13
CA PHE A 65 -6.56 4.42 -1.04
C PHE A 65 -5.86 4.47 0.31
N LEU A 66 -5.36 5.64 0.72
CA LEU A 66 -4.66 5.81 1.99
C LEU A 66 -5.56 5.52 3.20
N ARG A 67 -6.84 5.95 3.15
CA ARG A 67 -7.84 5.69 4.20
C ARG A 67 -8.00 4.19 4.47
N ASN A 68 -7.98 3.36 3.43
CA ASN A 68 -8.23 1.92 3.55
C ASN A 68 -6.95 1.10 3.73
N LEU A 69 -5.88 1.41 2.99
CA LEU A 69 -4.66 0.60 3.02
C LEU A 69 -3.89 0.73 4.33
N HIS A 70 -3.78 1.93 4.91
CA HIS A 70 -3.02 2.12 6.15
C HIS A 70 -3.45 1.18 7.29
N PRO A 71 -4.72 1.13 7.71
CA PRO A 71 -5.13 0.23 8.79
C PRO A 71 -4.96 -1.24 8.44
N MET A 72 -5.23 -1.64 7.19
CA MET A 72 -5.06 -3.02 6.75
C MET A 72 -3.58 -3.45 6.79
N LEU A 73 -2.66 -2.65 6.25
CA LEU A 73 -1.21 -2.96 6.29
C LEU A 73 -0.68 -3.00 7.73
N GLN A 74 -1.22 -2.17 8.61
CA GLN A 74 -0.87 -2.18 10.04
C GLN A 74 -1.29 -3.49 10.73
N ARG A 75 -2.51 -3.99 10.47
CA ARG A 75 -2.97 -5.31 10.95
C ARG A 75 -2.12 -6.45 10.42
N GLN A 76 -1.56 -6.31 9.22
CA GLN A 76 -0.64 -7.29 8.64
C GLN A 76 0.76 -7.28 9.27
N GLN A 77 1.07 -6.35 10.19
CA GLN A 77 2.34 -6.26 10.93
C GLN A 77 3.59 -6.19 10.02
N ILE A 78 3.47 -5.55 8.86
CA ILE A 78 4.58 -5.33 7.92
C ILE A 78 5.32 -4.00 8.21
N ASP A 79 6.62 -3.94 7.93
CA ASP A 79 7.38 -2.67 7.90
C ASP A 79 7.26 -2.09 6.49
N TYR A 80 6.44 -1.05 6.32
CA TYR A 80 6.10 -0.55 5.00
C TYR A 80 6.32 0.95 4.82
N GLY A 81 6.47 1.34 3.54
CA GLY A 81 6.31 2.71 3.06
C GLY A 81 5.47 2.75 1.79
N ILE A 82 4.69 3.82 1.63
CA ILE A 82 3.87 4.06 0.44
C ILE A 82 4.54 5.12 -0.43
N TYR A 83 4.84 4.75 -1.67
CA TYR A 83 5.54 5.57 -2.66
C TYR A 83 4.59 5.92 -3.80
N VAL A 84 4.01 7.12 -3.74
CA VAL A 84 3.19 7.68 -4.81
C VAL A 84 4.11 8.28 -5.87
N ILE A 85 4.17 7.65 -7.06
CA ILE A 85 5.07 8.07 -8.14
C ILE A 85 4.26 8.86 -9.16
N GLU A 86 4.31 10.18 -9.01
CA GLU A 86 3.58 11.12 -9.86
C GLU A 86 4.27 11.32 -11.21
N GLN A 87 3.52 11.13 -12.30
CA GLN A 87 3.99 11.48 -13.64
C GLN A 87 3.67 12.95 -13.97
N ALA A 88 4.71 13.77 -14.02
CA ALA A 88 4.59 15.16 -14.43
C ALA A 88 4.22 15.32 -15.91
N GLY A 89 3.49 16.40 -16.22
CA GLY A 89 3.14 16.79 -17.59
C GLY A 89 1.94 16.06 -18.17
N THR A 90 1.60 16.44 -19.41
CA THR A 90 0.34 16.05 -20.08
C THR A 90 0.50 14.93 -21.11
N GLY A 91 1.69 14.34 -21.22
CA GLY A 91 1.96 13.24 -22.15
C GLY A 91 1.22 11.94 -21.80
N PRO A 92 1.34 10.89 -22.62
CA PRO A 92 0.76 9.59 -22.33
C PRO A 92 1.23 9.04 -20.97
N PHE A 93 0.30 8.48 -20.18
CA PHE A 93 0.64 7.88 -18.89
C PHE A 93 1.42 6.58 -19.10
N ASN A 94 2.58 6.45 -18.46
CA ASN A 94 3.44 5.28 -18.55
C ASN A 94 3.55 4.57 -17.21
N ARG A 95 2.54 3.75 -16.91
CA ARG A 95 2.41 3.00 -15.65
C ARG A 95 3.65 2.18 -15.30
N ALA A 96 4.17 1.40 -16.25
CA ALA A 96 5.32 0.51 -16.02
C ALA A 96 6.61 1.29 -15.74
N MET A 97 6.83 2.42 -16.42
CA MET A 97 7.97 3.29 -16.13
C MET A 97 7.92 3.83 -14.70
N LEU A 98 6.74 4.25 -14.21
CA LEU A 98 6.59 4.77 -12.85
C LEU A 98 6.83 3.69 -11.79
N MET A 99 6.45 2.43 -12.08
CA MET A 99 6.79 1.29 -11.22
C MET A 99 8.30 1.12 -11.10
N ASN A 100 9.04 1.19 -12.22
CA ASN A 100 10.50 1.10 -12.21
C ASN A 100 11.14 2.27 -11.45
N VAL A 101 10.63 3.50 -11.65
CA VAL A 101 11.09 4.68 -10.88
C VAL A 101 10.87 4.46 -9.39
N GLY A 102 9.67 4.03 -8.99
CA GLY A 102 9.37 3.79 -7.58
C GLY A 102 10.24 2.71 -6.95
N PHE A 103 10.54 1.63 -7.68
CA PHE A 103 11.50 0.62 -7.22
C PHE A 103 12.87 1.23 -6.91
N VAL A 104 13.42 2.00 -7.85
CA VAL A 104 14.75 2.61 -7.70
C VAL A 104 14.78 3.67 -6.59
N GLU A 105 13.77 4.54 -6.52
CA GLU A 105 13.74 5.62 -5.53
C GLU A 105 13.47 5.11 -4.11
N ALA A 106 12.62 4.09 -3.93
CA ALA A 106 12.36 3.51 -2.62
C ALA A 106 13.63 2.89 -2.00
N LEU A 107 14.47 2.22 -2.81
CA LEU A 107 15.74 1.64 -2.34
C LEU A 107 16.77 2.67 -1.88
N LYS A 108 16.67 3.93 -2.33
CA LYS A 108 17.53 5.02 -1.83
C LYS A 108 17.16 5.46 -0.42
N GLN A 109 15.90 5.22 -0.01
CA GLN A 109 15.39 5.66 1.28
C GLN A 109 15.47 4.58 2.35
N TYR A 110 15.25 3.31 1.97
CA TYR A 110 15.27 2.20 2.89
C TYR A 110 15.58 0.88 2.18
N ASN A 111 16.21 -0.04 2.91
CA ASN A 111 16.59 -1.35 2.37
C ASN A 111 15.37 -2.28 2.35
N TYR A 112 14.46 -2.07 1.39
CA TYR A 112 13.28 -2.89 1.17
C TYR A 112 13.64 -4.25 0.56
N ASP A 113 12.97 -5.30 1.02
CA ASP A 113 13.18 -6.67 0.52
C ASP A 113 12.00 -7.14 -0.35
N CYS A 114 10.89 -6.39 -0.35
CA CYS A 114 9.67 -6.69 -1.09
C CYS A 114 9.08 -5.43 -1.73
N PHE A 115 8.54 -5.59 -2.94
CA PHE A 115 7.91 -4.53 -3.71
C PHE A 115 6.51 -4.95 -4.15
N ILE A 116 5.54 -4.08 -3.88
CA ILE A 116 4.16 -4.26 -4.32
C ILE A 116 3.83 -3.12 -5.26
N PHE A 117 3.47 -3.47 -6.49
CA PHE A 117 3.00 -2.53 -7.49
C PHE A 117 1.49 -2.47 -7.44
N HIS A 118 0.95 -1.29 -7.13
CA HIS A 118 -0.46 -1.15 -6.81
C HIS A 118 -1.13 -0.02 -7.58
N ASP A 119 -2.31 -0.26 -8.14
CA ASP A 119 -3.12 0.80 -8.72
C ASP A 119 -3.86 1.57 -7.64
N VAL A 120 -3.94 2.89 -7.77
CA VAL A 120 -4.53 3.76 -6.74
C VAL A 120 -6.04 3.53 -6.53
N ASP A 121 -6.71 2.89 -7.49
CA ASP A 121 -8.16 2.65 -7.49
C ASP A 121 -8.57 1.22 -7.15
N LEU A 122 -7.61 0.34 -6.82
CA LEU A 122 -7.92 -0.99 -6.30
C LEU A 122 -7.92 -0.95 -4.76
N LEU A 123 -8.93 -1.56 -4.14
CA LEU A 123 -9.03 -1.68 -2.70
C LEU A 123 -9.17 -3.16 -2.33
N PRO A 124 -8.37 -3.68 -1.38
CA PRO A 124 -8.55 -5.04 -0.89
C PRO A 124 -9.78 -5.13 0.03
N GLU A 125 -10.62 -6.13 -0.21
CA GLU A 125 -11.80 -6.44 0.61
C GLU A 125 -11.55 -7.58 1.62
N ASP A 126 -10.34 -8.12 1.65
CA ASP A 126 -9.95 -9.16 2.60
C ASP A 126 -8.50 -8.98 3.05
N ASP A 127 -8.29 -8.74 4.34
CA ASP A 127 -6.95 -8.47 4.88
C ASP A 127 -6.10 -9.74 5.06
N ARG A 128 -6.65 -10.93 4.76
CA ARG A 128 -5.88 -12.18 4.60
C ARG A 128 -5.13 -12.22 3.25
N ASN A 129 -5.43 -11.30 2.32
CA ASN A 129 -4.58 -11.04 1.17
C ASN A 129 -3.32 -10.29 1.63
N LEU A 130 -2.30 -11.04 2.06
CA LEU A 130 -1.10 -10.48 2.65
C LEU A 130 -0.27 -9.70 1.62
N TYR A 131 -0.01 -8.43 1.94
CA TYR A 131 0.87 -7.52 1.22
C TYR A 131 2.33 -7.81 1.57
N THR A 132 2.75 -9.03 1.25
CA THR A 132 4.12 -9.55 1.40
C THR A 132 4.53 -10.34 0.16
N CYS A 133 5.84 -10.57 0.00
CA CYS A 133 6.40 -11.27 -1.16
C CYS A 133 6.67 -12.74 -0.82
N PRO A 134 6.02 -13.70 -1.50
CA PRO A 134 6.40 -15.10 -1.41
C PRO A 134 7.61 -15.41 -2.29
N GLU A 135 8.04 -16.68 -2.34
CA GLU A 135 9.19 -17.12 -3.16
C GLU A 135 9.01 -16.90 -4.67
N GLN A 136 7.77 -16.86 -5.15
CA GLN A 136 7.42 -16.64 -6.56
C GLN A 136 6.66 -15.33 -6.71
N PRO A 137 6.66 -14.69 -7.90
CA PRO A 137 5.85 -13.51 -8.15
C PRO A 137 4.37 -13.76 -7.81
N ARG A 138 3.76 -12.84 -7.07
CA ARG A 138 2.36 -12.93 -6.63
C ARG A 138 1.50 -11.94 -7.41
N HIS A 139 0.40 -12.43 -7.98
CA HIS A 139 -0.70 -11.59 -8.43
C HIS A 139 -1.71 -11.44 -7.29
N MET A 140 -2.01 -10.20 -6.88
CA MET A 140 -2.78 -9.93 -5.66
C MET A 140 -4.25 -9.59 -5.92
N SER A 141 -4.57 -8.92 -7.03
CA SER A 141 -5.92 -8.55 -7.45
C SER A 141 -6.52 -9.62 -8.36
N VAL A 142 -6.71 -10.84 -7.82
CA VAL A 142 -7.14 -12.00 -8.61
C VAL A 142 -8.63 -12.02 -8.94
N ALA A 143 -9.46 -11.39 -8.10
CA ALA A 143 -10.89 -11.28 -8.26
C ALA A 143 -11.26 -9.81 -7.99
N VAL A 144 -11.86 -9.15 -8.99
CA VAL A 144 -12.15 -7.71 -8.97
C VAL A 144 -13.63 -7.52 -9.29
N ASP A 145 -14.29 -6.65 -8.53
CA ASP A 145 -15.73 -6.36 -8.63
C ASP A 145 -16.17 -5.97 -10.06
N VAL A 146 -15.38 -5.12 -10.74
CA VAL A 146 -15.61 -4.70 -12.13
C VAL A 146 -15.57 -5.89 -13.10
N LEU A 147 -14.83 -6.95 -12.76
CA LEU A 147 -14.76 -8.20 -13.51
C LEU A 147 -15.76 -9.26 -13.02
N LYS A 148 -16.64 -8.90 -12.07
CA LYS A 148 -17.65 -9.76 -11.43
C LYS A 148 -17.06 -10.92 -10.63
N TYR A 149 -15.89 -10.70 -10.03
CA TYR A 149 -15.10 -11.67 -9.25
C TYR A 149 -14.63 -12.87 -10.07
#